data_AF-A0A9E5F280-F1
#
_entry.id   AF-A0A9E5F280-F1
#
_cell.length_a   1.000
_cell.length_b   1.000
_cell.length_c   1.000
_cell.angle_alpha   90.00
_cell.angle_beta   90.00
_cell.angle_gamma   90.00
#
_symmetry.space_group_name_H-M   'P 1'
#
loop_
_entity.id
_entity.type
_entity.pdbx_description
1 polymer ?
#
loop_
_entity_poly.entity_id
_entity_poly.type
_entity_poly.pdbx_seq_one_letter_code
_entity_poly.pdbx_strand_id
1 'polypeptide(L)'
;MKDLEPIIKYKMTDMEAKAYKIALLWQDECRRELPKEQFVKLKANADPRKSTLFKYCYKLAREMKGILQDNEIHLYIRAQLQILKAIKEGEVHALIEPHCLVGENAWKRWKLWRYRYRRKLERALDSSEVEISTKSSKVISEMKATYAFLEKRGLIDFKSMELNKEKMKTWIGNGEVSPFYAVLSPWMSRIFGDMDSLEFDKIYYRSSINPHTESFFKELFSHEYS
;
A
#
# COMPACT_ATOMS: atom_id res chain seq x y z
N MET A 1 18.88 -2.10 -11.08
CA MET A 1 19.67 -3.28 -11.52
C MET A 1 20.94 -2.81 -12.21
N LYS A 2 22.00 -2.44 -11.46
CA LYS A 2 23.23 -1.85 -12.01
C LYS A 2 24.47 -2.77 -11.90
N ASP A 3 24.31 -4.05 -11.54
CA ASP A 3 25.46 -4.83 -11.06
C ASP A 3 25.50 -6.27 -11.61
N LEU A 4 25.29 -6.43 -12.93
CA LEU A 4 25.42 -7.74 -13.62
C LEU A 4 26.83 -7.98 -14.21
N GLU A 5 27.72 -7.00 -14.12
CA GLU A 5 29.10 -7.08 -14.61
C GLU A 5 29.88 -8.30 -14.05
N PRO A 6 29.69 -8.72 -12.78
CA PRO A 6 30.39 -9.89 -12.26
C PRO A 6 30.06 -11.21 -12.98
N ILE A 7 28.88 -11.34 -13.57
CA ILE A 7 28.48 -12.53 -14.35
C ILE A 7 29.43 -12.70 -15.55
N ILE A 8 29.67 -11.60 -16.26
CA ILE A 8 30.54 -11.58 -17.45
C ILE A 8 32.00 -11.71 -17.02
N LYS A 9 32.43 -10.90 -16.06
CA LYS A 9 33.83 -10.85 -15.56
C LYS A 9 34.33 -12.23 -15.12
N TYR A 10 33.52 -12.98 -14.39
CA TYR A 10 33.90 -14.28 -13.85
C TYR A 10 33.42 -15.47 -14.69
N LYS A 11 32.85 -15.22 -15.89
CA LYS A 11 32.34 -16.24 -16.81
C LYS A 11 31.42 -17.25 -16.13
N MET A 12 30.42 -16.75 -15.42
CA MET A 12 29.48 -17.58 -14.66
C MET A 12 28.61 -18.42 -15.61
N THR A 13 28.41 -19.68 -15.24
CA THR A 13 27.38 -20.56 -15.83
C THR A 13 25.97 -20.03 -15.55
N ASP A 14 24.95 -20.51 -16.26
CA ASP A 14 23.55 -20.08 -16.04
C ASP A 14 23.10 -20.27 -14.59
N MET A 15 23.53 -21.36 -13.95
CA MET A 15 23.22 -21.66 -12.56
C MET A 15 23.90 -20.66 -11.61
N GLU A 16 25.17 -20.34 -11.86
CA GLU A 16 25.92 -19.35 -11.09
C GLU A 16 25.37 -17.94 -11.28
N ALA A 17 24.99 -17.58 -12.51
CA ALA A 17 24.35 -16.32 -12.84
C ALA A 17 22.99 -16.18 -12.14
N LYS A 18 22.20 -17.26 -12.09
CA LYS A 18 20.95 -17.32 -11.33
C LYS A 18 21.19 -17.16 -9.84
N ALA A 19 22.17 -17.88 -9.28
CA ALA A 19 22.57 -17.75 -7.87
C ALA A 19 23.00 -16.32 -7.52
N TYR A 20 23.76 -15.68 -8.41
CA TYR A 20 24.18 -14.29 -8.25
C TYR A 20 22.97 -13.33 -8.23
N LYS A 21 22.03 -13.48 -9.16
CA LYS A 21 20.78 -12.69 -9.18
C LYS A 21 19.95 -12.89 -7.91
N ILE A 22 19.85 -14.13 -7.40
CA ILE A 22 19.19 -14.43 -6.12
C ILE A 22 19.90 -13.70 -4.96
N ALA A 23 21.23 -13.67 -4.95
CA ALA A 23 21.99 -12.97 -3.92
C ALA A 23 21.74 -11.45 -3.94
N LEU A 24 21.63 -10.84 -5.13
CA LEU A 24 21.24 -9.44 -5.26
C LEU A 24 19.82 -9.20 -4.73
N LEU A 25 18.86 -10.06 -5.10
CA LEU A 25 17.49 -9.99 -4.57
C LEU A 25 17.45 -10.12 -3.05
N TRP A 26 18.28 -10.99 -2.47
CA TRP A 26 18.42 -11.12 -1.02
C TRP A 26 18.83 -9.80 -0.37
N GLN A 27 19.87 -9.15 -0.90
CA GLN A 27 20.35 -7.87 -0.37
C GLN A 27 19.30 -6.76 -0.52
N ASP A 28 18.50 -6.79 -1.60
CA ASP A 28 17.42 -5.83 -1.84
C ASP A 28 16.27 -6.03 -0.85
N GLU A 29 15.79 -7.26 -0.68
CA GLU A 29 14.70 -7.57 0.25
C GLU A 29 15.13 -7.36 1.72
N CYS A 30 16.37 -7.70 2.10
CA CYS A 30 16.89 -7.42 3.43
C CYS A 30 16.89 -5.92 3.75
N ARG A 31 17.35 -5.08 2.81
CA ARG A 31 17.33 -3.61 2.96
C ARG A 31 15.91 -3.07 3.10
N ARG A 32 14.93 -3.67 2.42
CA ARG A 32 13.54 -3.26 2.47
C ARG A 32 12.85 -3.67 3.77
N GLU A 33 12.99 -4.92 4.16
CA GLU A 33 12.26 -5.49 5.30
C GLU A 33 12.94 -5.15 6.64
N LEU A 34 14.26 -5.00 6.66
CA LEU A 34 15.10 -4.85 7.86
C LEU A 34 16.16 -3.75 7.66
N PRO A 35 15.76 -2.48 7.45
CA PRO A 35 16.66 -1.40 7.03
C PRO A 35 17.74 -1.04 8.07
N LYS A 36 17.53 -1.39 9.34
CA LYS A 36 18.46 -1.10 10.44
C LYS A 36 19.49 -2.21 10.67
N GLU A 37 19.31 -3.37 10.05
CA GLU A 37 20.18 -4.52 10.26
C GLU A 37 21.31 -4.61 9.23
N GLN A 38 22.43 -5.19 9.67
CA GLN A 38 23.56 -5.46 8.80
C GLN A 38 23.56 -6.91 8.39
N PHE A 39 23.39 -7.16 7.10
CA PHE A 39 23.44 -8.50 6.51
C PHE A 39 24.74 -8.74 5.76
N VAL A 40 25.05 -10.02 5.57
CA VAL A 40 26.14 -10.45 4.67
C VAL A 40 25.88 -9.90 3.26
N LYS A 41 26.87 -9.21 2.72
CA LYS A 41 26.83 -8.60 1.38
C LYS A 41 27.82 -9.28 0.44
N LEU A 42 27.52 -9.26 -0.85
CA LEU A 42 28.52 -9.53 -1.88
C LEU A 42 29.59 -8.43 -1.85
N LYS A 43 30.86 -8.81 -1.99
CA LYS A 43 31.98 -7.86 -2.05
C LYS A 43 32.17 -7.42 -3.50
N ALA A 44 32.16 -6.10 -3.76
CA ALA A 44 32.27 -5.54 -5.10
C ALA A 44 33.52 -5.98 -5.88
N ASN A 45 34.67 -6.08 -5.18
CA ASN A 45 35.96 -6.38 -5.82
C ASN A 45 36.41 -7.84 -5.69
N ALA A 46 35.54 -8.75 -5.25
CA ALA A 46 35.90 -10.16 -5.07
C ALA A 46 35.01 -11.07 -5.92
N ASP A 47 35.47 -12.30 -6.13
CA ASP A 47 34.65 -13.33 -6.78
C ASP A 47 33.45 -13.68 -5.88
N PRO A 48 32.20 -13.44 -6.32
CA PRO A 48 31.00 -13.71 -5.53
C PRO A 48 30.91 -15.16 -5.05
N ARG A 49 31.46 -16.12 -5.80
CA ARG A 49 31.41 -17.57 -5.51
C ARG A 49 32.11 -17.94 -4.20
N LYS A 50 33.04 -17.09 -3.75
CA LYS A 50 33.74 -17.28 -2.47
C LYS A 50 32.89 -16.85 -1.27
N SER A 51 31.82 -16.07 -1.48
CA SER A 51 30.98 -15.57 -0.39
C SER A 51 30.00 -16.63 0.12
N THR A 52 29.72 -16.62 1.43
CA THR A 52 28.73 -17.49 2.06
C THR A 52 27.33 -17.28 1.48
N LEU A 53 26.95 -16.01 1.27
CA LEU A 53 25.67 -15.66 0.64
C LEU A 53 25.50 -16.37 -0.72
N PHE A 54 26.49 -16.25 -1.60
CA PHE A 54 26.43 -16.89 -2.91
C PHE A 54 26.26 -18.41 -2.82
N LYS A 55 27.00 -19.08 -1.91
CA LYS A 55 26.92 -20.54 -1.75
C LYS A 55 25.50 -20.99 -1.39
N TYR A 56 24.81 -20.26 -0.49
CA TYR A 56 23.43 -20.55 -0.15
C TYR A 56 22.46 -20.22 -1.29
N CYS A 57 22.66 -19.12 -2.01
CA CYS A 57 21.86 -18.79 -3.19
C CYS A 57 22.04 -19.82 -4.33
N TYR A 58 23.23 -20.39 -4.47
CA TYR A 58 23.51 -21.46 -5.43
C TYR A 58 22.81 -22.76 -5.04
N LYS A 59 22.85 -23.11 -3.75
CA LYS A 59 22.06 -24.24 -3.22
C LYS A 59 20.57 -24.03 -3.45
N LEU A 60 20.05 -22.82 -3.19
CA LEU A 60 18.66 -22.47 -3.46
C LEU A 60 18.30 -22.61 -4.95
N ALA A 61 19.13 -22.09 -5.85
CA ALA A 61 18.92 -22.20 -7.30
C ALA A 61 18.78 -23.66 -7.76
N ARG A 62 19.54 -24.58 -7.15
CA ARG A 62 19.45 -26.02 -7.40
C ARG A 62 18.16 -26.62 -6.82
N GLU A 63 17.83 -26.33 -5.56
CA GLU A 63 16.65 -26.86 -4.88
C GLU A 63 15.34 -26.42 -5.55
N MET A 64 15.32 -25.24 -6.16
CA MET A 64 14.11 -24.68 -6.79
C MET A 64 13.93 -25.03 -8.27
N LYS A 65 14.88 -25.75 -8.89
CA LYS A 65 14.84 -26.02 -10.34
C LYS A 65 13.54 -26.76 -10.71
N GLY A 66 12.67 -26.07 -11.45
CA GLY A 66 11.37 -26.61 -11.87
C GLY A 66 10.24 -26.50 -10.84
N ILE A 67 10.49 -25.93 -9.65
CA ILE A 67 9.49 -25.79 -8.57
C ILE A 67 9.05 -24.33 -8.41
N LEU A 68 9.99 -23.38 -8.45
CA LEU A 68 9.69 -21.96 -8.29
C LEU A 68 10.07 -21.18 -9.55
N GLN A 69 9.16 -20.32 -10.01
CA GLN A 69 9.40 -19.43 -11.13
C GLN A 69 10.31 -18.26 -10.73
N ASP A 70 11.09 -17.74 -11.67
CA ASP A 70 12.09 -16.70 -11.42
C ASP A 70 11.46 -15.40 -10.88
N ASN A 71 10.24 -15.08 -11.32
CA ASN A 71 9.46 -13.94 -10.82
C ASN A 71 8.95 -14.13 -9.38
N GLU A 72 8.84 -15.36 -8.87
CA GLU A 72 8.39 -15.63 -7.50
C GLU A 72 9.55 -15.64 -6.49
N ILE A 73 10.80 -15.67 -6.93
CA ILE A 73 11.99 -15.77 -6.06
C ILE A 73 12.04 -14.64 -5.04
N HIS A 74 11.71 -13.41 -5.44
CA HIS A 74 11.71 -12.27 -4.51
C HIS A 74 10.65 -12.42 -3.40
N LEU A 75 9.47 -12.99 -3.73
CA LEU A 75 8.43 -13.31 -2.74
C LEU A 75 8.89 -14.43 -1.81
N TYR A 76 9.59 -15.43 -2.35
CA TYR A 76 10.17 -16.50 -1.55
C TYR A 76 11.15 -15.97 -0.51
N ILE A 77 12.06 -15.09 -0.93
CA ILE A 77 13.02 -14.45 -0.02
C ILE A 77 12.28 -13.62 1.03
N ARG A 78 11.32 -12.78 0.61
CA ARG A 78 10.52 -11.96 1.52
C ARG A 78 9.78 -12.80 2.56
N ALA A 79 9.26 -13.96 2.16
CA ALA A 79 8.60 -14.90 3.07
C ALA A 79 9.52 -15.36 4.21
N GLN A 80 10.80 -15.66 3.90
CA GLN A 80 11.76 -16.06 4.92
C GLN A 80 12.00 -14.93 5.92
N LEU A 81 12.26 -13.72 5.42
CA LEU A 81 12.53 -12.54 6.23
C LEU A 81 11.34 -12.19 7.13
N GLN A 82 10.13 -12.12 6.57
CA GLN A 82 8.94 -11.71 7.32
C GLN A 82 8.56 -12.71 8.42
N ILE A 83 8.70 -14.01 8.17
CA ILE A 83 8.41 -15.01 9.21
C ILE A 83 9.45 -14.95 10.31
N LEU A 84 10.75 -14.90 9.98
CA LEU A 84 11.81 -14.86 10.99
C LEU A 84 11.78 -13.58 11.81
N LYS A 85 11.49 -12.43 11.18
CA LYS A 85 11.28 -11.15 11.85
C LYS A 85 10.14 -11.18 12.88
N ALA A 86 9.12 -12.01 12.64
CA ALA A 86 7.96 -12.14 13.51
C ALA A 86 8.22 -13.08 14.72
N ILE A 87 9.23 -13.95 14.64
CA ILE A 87 9.65 -14.79 15.76
C ILE A 87 10.57 -13.94 16.63
N LYS A 88 10.10 -13.58 17.83
CA LYS A 88 10.84 -12.70 18.75
C LYS A 88 10.92 -13.30 20.15
N GLU A 89 12.05 -13.04 20.80
CA GLU A 89 12.26 -13.24 22.23
C GLU A 89 12.58 -11.86 22.83
N GLY A 90 11.59 -11.26 23.51
CA GLY A 90 11.64 -9.86 23.91
C GLY A 90 11.66 -8.92 22.70
N GLU A 91 12.65 -8.01 22.65
CA GLU A 91 12.80 -7.04 21.55
C GLU A 91 13.60 -7.58 20.36
N VAL A 92 14.23 -8.75 20.50
CA VAL A 92 15.13 -9.32 19.51
C VAL A 92 14.38 -10.34 18.66
N HIS A 93 14.49 -10.23 17.32
CA HIS A 93 13.95 -11.25 16.41
C HIS A 93 14.97 -12.39 16.19
N ALA A 94 14.49 -13.51 15.64
CA ALA A 94 15.36 -14.64 15.29
C ALA A 94 16.52 -14.19 14.37
N LEU A 95 17.68 -14.83 14.51
CA LEU A 95 18.85 -14.57 13.67
C LEU A 95 18.53 -14.84 12.18
N ILE A 96 18.74 -13.83 11.34
CA ILE A 96 18.49 -13.91 9.90
C ILE A 96 19.81 -13.93 9.15
N GLU A 97 20.12 -15.09 8.58
CA GLU A 97 21.31 -15.33 7.79
C GLU A 97 20.98 -16.09 6.50
N PRO A 98 21.85 -16.08 5.48
CA PRO A 98 21.58 -16.74 4.20
C PRO A 98 21.25 -18.23 4.29
N HIS A 99 21.62 -18.91 5.38
CA HIS A 99 21.25 -20.31 5.61
C HIS A 99 19.73 -20.52 5.68
N CYS A 100 18.96 -19.48 6.02
CA CYS A 100 17.50 -19.57 6.12
C CYS A 100 16.79 -19.69 4.78
N LEU A 101 17.51 -19.50 3.68
CA LEU A 101 17.01 -19.60 2.32
C LEU A 101 16.80 -21.04 1.85
N VAL A 102 17.40 -22.04 2.49
CA VAL A 102 17.47 -23.42 1.96
C VAL A 102 16.92 -24.44 2.94
N GLY A 103 16.57 -25.62 2.41
CA GLY A 103 16.12 -26.76 3.20
C GLY A 103 14.64 -26.76 3.59
N GLU A 104 14.23 -27.80 4.33
CA GLU A 104 12.81 -28.10 4.58
C GLU A 104 12.09 -26.99 5.35
N ASN A 105 12.75 -26.40 6.35
CA ASN A 105 12.17 -25.30 7.12
C ASN A 105 11.92 -24.05 6.27
N ALA A 106 12.79 -23.76 5.31
CA ALA A 106 12.58 -22.66 4.38
C ALA A 106 11.35 -22.91 3.48
N TRP A 107 11.13 -24.17 3.10
CA TRP A 107 9.95 -24.58 2.33
C TRP A 107 8.66 -24.51 3.14
N LYS A 108 8.68 -24.93 4.41
CA LYS A 108 7.55 -24.79 5.35
C LYS A 108 7.16 -23.32 5.52
N ARG A 109 8.15 -22.43 5.73
CA ARG A 109 7.96 -20.98 5.80
C ARG A 109 7.33 -20.43 4.51
N TRP A 110 7.85 -20.80 3.35
CA TRP A 110 7.29 -20.39 2.07
C TRP A 110 5.83 -20.82 1.88
N LYS A 111 5.49 -22.09 2.12
CA LYS A 111 4.12 -22.59 1.98
C LYS A 111 3.14 -21.83 2.88
N LEU A 112 3.50 -21.64 4.15
CA LEU A 112 2.68 -20.89 5.10
C LEU A 112 2.51 -19.42 4.67
N TRP A 113 3.60 -18.77 4.29
CA TRP A 113 3.55 -17.37 3.86
C TRP A 113 2.73 -17.22 2.58
N ARG A 114 2.95 -18.07 1.57
CA ARG A 114 2.22 -18.06 0.30
C ARG A 114 0.73 -18.27 0.52
N TYR A 115 0.34 -19.19 1.40
CA TYR A 115 -1.06 -19.38 1.78
C TYR A 115 -1.67 -18.11 2.38
N ARG A 116 -0.98 -17.46 3.34
CA ARG A 116 -1.43 -16.20 3.94
C ARG A 116 -1.48 -15.06 2.93
N TYR A 117 -0.49 -14.97 2.05
CA TYR A 117 -0.38 -13.95 1.01
C TYR A 117 -1.52 -14.09 0.00
N ARG A 118 -1.82 -15.31 -0.46
CA ARG A 118 -2.96 -15.58 -1.35
C ARG A 118 -4.28 -15.18 -0.72
N ARG A 119 -4.54 -15.56 0.54
CA ARG A 119 -5.76 -15.12 1.24
C ARG A 119 -5.84 -13.61 1.40
N LYS A 120 -4.71 -12.94 1.59
CA LYS A 120 -4.65 -11.47 1.64
C LYS A 120 -4.93 -10.86 0.26
N LEU A 121 -4.41 -11.46 -0.81
CA LEU A 121 -4.65 -11.02 -2.18
C LEU A 121 -6.11 -11.24 -2.59
N GLU A 122 -6.67 -12.42 -2.32
CA GLU A 122 -8.09 -12.74 -2.52
C GLU A 122 -8.97 -11.74 -1.77
N ARG A 123 -8.69 -11.52 -0.48
CA ARG A 123 -9.38 -10.46 0.28
C ARG A 123 -9.20 -9.09 -0.33
N ALA A 124 -8.02 -8.71 -0.81
CA ALA A 124 -7.78 -7.39 -1.40
C ALA A 124 -8.50 -7.21 -2.74
N LEU A 125 -8.62 -8.29 -3.52
CA LEU A 125 -9.39 -8.33 -4.76
C LEU A 125 -10.89 -8.24 -4.45
N ASP A 126 -11.39 -9.01 -3.48
CA ASP A 126 -12.75 -8.90 -2.95
C ASP A 126 -13.02 -7.52 -2.32
N SER A 127 -12.00 -6.93 -1.70
CA SER A 127 -12.06 -5.59 -1.09
C SER A 127 -12.09 -4.49 -2.15
N SER A 128 -11.67 -4.70 -3.38
CA SER A 128 -11.74 -3.62 -4.37
C SER A 128 -13.18 -3.25 -4.74
N GLU A 129 -14.11 -4.22 -4.74
CA GLU A 129 -15.54 -3.96 -4.88
C GLU A 129 -16.20 -3.56 -3.56
N VAL A 130 -15.82 -4.18 -2.44
CA VAL A 130 -16.40 -3.90 -1.11
C VAL A 130 -15.92 -2.57 -0.53
N GLU A 131 -14.69 -2.12 -0.79
CA GLU A 131 -14.13 -0.86 -0.32
C GLU A 131 -14.66 0.32 -1.14
N ILE A 132 -14.94 0.15 -2.44
CA ILE A 132 -15.72 1.13 -3.23
C ILE A 132 -17.15 1.22 -2.66
N SER A 133 -17.79 0.08 -2.38
CA SER A 133 -19.14 0.04 -1.80
C SER A 133 -19.21 0.64 -0.38
N THR A 134 -18.23 0.35 0.48
CA THR A 134 -18.17 0.83 1.88
C THR A 134 -17.73 2.29 1.97
N LYS A 135 -16.80 2.75 1.11
CA LYS A 135 -16.46 4.17 1.00
C LYS A 135 -17.63 4.96 0.44
N SER A 136 -18.30 4.45 -0.59
CA SER A 136 -19.50 5.10 -1.15
C SER A 136 -20.62 5.17 -0.12
N SER A 137 -20.86 4.11 0.66
CA SER A 137 -21.92 4.11 1.68
C SER A 137 -21.64 5.11 2.80
N LYS A 138 -20.38 5.23 3.26
CA LYS A 138 -19.97 6.26 4.22
C LYS A 138 -20.17 7.67 3.66
N VAL A 139 -19.66 7.93 2.46
CA VAL A 139 -19.78 9.22 1.77
C VAL A 139 -21.25 9.61 1.57
N ILE A 140 -22.09 8.67 1.13
CA ILE A 140 -23.55 8.85 1.01
C ILE A 140 -24.19 9.15 2.36
N SER A 141 -23.82 8.43 3.43
CA SER A 141 -24.38 8.66 4.77
C SER A 141 -24.04 10.05 5.32
N GLU A 142 -22.82 10.53 5.08
CA GLU A 142 -22.38 11.86 5.49
C GLU A 142 -23.07 12.97 4.69
N MET A 143 -23.28 12.76 3.38
CA MET A 143 -24.07 13.69 2.56
C MET A 143 -25.53 13.76 3.00
N LYS A 144 -26.16 12.63 3.32
CA LYS A 144 -27.53 12.60 3.86
C LYS A 144 -27.63 13.33 5.20
N ALA A 145 -26.65 13.12 6.10
CA ALA A 145 -26.59 13.83 7.37
C ALA A 145 -26.43 15.35 7.17
N THR A 146 -25.56 15.75 6.23
CA THR A 146 -25.36 17.16 5.87
C THR A 146 -26.64 17.78 5.31
N TYR A 147 -27.31 17.11 4.38
CA TYR A 147 -28.57 17.60 3.81
C TYR A 147 -29.63 17.80 4.91
N ALA A 148 -29.84 16.80 5.77
CA ALA A 148 -30.79 16.90 6.88
C ALA A 148 -30.45 18.03 7.86
N PHE A 149 -29.15 18.27 8.11
CA PHE A 149 -28.68 19.38 8.92
C PHE A 149 -29.01 20.74 8.29
N LEU A 150 -28.74 20.91 6.99
CA LEU A 150 -29.00 22.14 6.25
C LEU A 150 -30.50 22.42 6.14
N GLU A 151 -31.30 21.38 5.84
CA GLU A 151 -32.76 21.46 5.76
C GLU A 151 -33.36 21.90 7.09
N LYS A 152 -32.96 21.27 8.19
CA LYS A 152 -33.42 21.62 9.54
C LYS A 152 -33.11 23.08 9.92
N ARG A 153 -32.07 23.67 9.33
CA ARG A 153 -31.65 25.05 9.58
C ARG A 153 -32.17 26.04 8.54
N GLY A 154 -32.95 25.60 7.55
CA GLY A 154 -33.46 26.44 6.48
C GLY A 154 -32.36 26.99 5.57
N LEU A 155 -31.32 26.19 5.31
CA LEU A 155 -30.14 26.56 4.51
C LEU A 155 -30.14 25.88 3.13
N ILE A 156 -31.31 25.51 2.61
CA ILE A 156 -31.50 24.87 1.30
C ILE A 156 -31.70 25.91 0.18
N ASP A 157 -31.44 27.20 0.47
CA ASP A 157 -31.37 28.27 -0.52
C ASP A 157 -30.00 28.98 -0.46
N PHE A 158 -29.52 29.42 -1.63
CA PHE A 158 -28.18 29.98 -1.78
C PHE A 158 -27.96 31.21 -0.90
N LYS A 159 -28.97 32.07 -0.78
CA LYS A 159 -28.88 33.34 -0.06
C LYS A 159 -28.73 33.10 1.45
N SER A 160 -29.52 32.20 2.01
CA SER A 160 -29.40 31.81 3.41
C SER A 160 -28.06 31.15 3.71
N MET A 161 -27.52 30.38 2.77
CA MET A 161 -26.19 29.77 2.92
C MET A 161 -25.07 30.81 2.89
N GLU A 162 -25.11 31.75 1.94
CA GLU A 162 -24.14 32.84 1.80
C GLU A 162 -24.11 33.73 3.06
N LEU A 163 -25.29 34.07 3.61
CA LEU A 163 -25.41 34.82 4.86
C LEU A 163 -24.78 34.09 6.06
N ASN A 164 -24.66 32.76 6.00
CA ASN A 164 -24.08 31.94 7.05
C ASN A 164 -22.67 31.43 6.73
N LYS A 165 -21.95 32.04 5.76
CA LYS A 165 -20.63 31.57 5.31
C LYS A 165 -19.61 31.34 6.44
N GLU A 166 -19.56 32.23 7.44
CA GLU A 166 -18.59 32.06 8.55
C GLU A 166 -18.97 30.91 9.47
N LYS A 167 -20.28 30.72 9.72
CA LYS A 167 -20.76 29.56 10.48
C LYS A 167 -20.55 28.26 9.71
N MET A 168 -20.64 28.30 8.39
CA MET A 168 -20.38 27.13 7.54
C MET A 168 -18.94 26.60 7.73
N LYS A 169 -17.95 27.48 7.85
CA LYS A 169 -16.57 27.08 8.18
C LYS A 169 -16.53 26.32 9.52
N THR A 170 -17.21 26.86 10.54
CA THR A 170 -17.30 26.24 11.86
C THR A 170 -18.02 24.89 11.80
N TRP A 171 -19.11 24.77 11.05
CA TRP A 171 -19.85 23.50 10.92
C TRP A 171 -19.04 22.43 10.19
N ILE A 172 -18.23 22.82 9.22
CA ILE A 172 -17.29 21.90 8.55
C ILE A 172 -16.19 21.46 9.53
N GLY A 173 -15.58 22.42 10.25
CA GLY A 173 -14.54 22.12 11.25
C GLY A 173 -15.04 21.22 12.39
N ASN A 174 -16.29 21.39 12.80
CA ASN A 174 -16.94 20.57 13.82
C ASN A 174 -17.49 19.23 13.30
N GLY A 175 -17.48 19.00 11.98
CA GLY A 175 -18.03 17.79 11.35
C GLY A 175 -19.55 17.73 11.28
N GLU A 176 -20.27 18.84 11.52
CA GLU A 176 -21.72 18.94 11.33
C GLU A 176 -22.10 18.99 9.85
N VAL A 177 -21.24 19.60 9.03
CA VAL A 177 -21.32 19.61 7.57
C VAL A 177 -20.15 18.80 7.02
N SER A 178 -20.44 17.80 6.21
CA SER A 178 -19.40 16.93 5.67
C SER A 178 -18.48 17.69 4.72
N PRO A 179 -17.15 17.51 4.82
CA PRO A 179 -16.23 18.05 3.82
C PRO A 179 -16.48 17.52 2.39
N PHE A 180 -17.13 16.36 2.24
CA PHE A 180 -17.56 15.87 0.92
C PHE A 180 -18.58 16.82 0.27
N TYR A 181 -19.52 17.36 1.05
CA TYR A 181 -20.47 18.36 0.57
C TYR A 181 -19.73 19.63 0.12
N ALA A 182 -18.80 20.12 0.94
CA ALA A 182 -18.00 21.29 0.59
C ALA A 182 -17.30 21.10 -0.76
N VAL A 183 -16.63 19.96 -0.97
CA VAL A 183 -15.90 19.67 -2.21
C VAL A 183 -16.80 19.56 -3.44
N LEU A 184 -18.02 19.02 -3.31
CA LEU A 184 -18.92 18.73 -4.42
C LEU A 184 -19.89 19.89 -4.76
N SER A 185 -20.23 20.73 -3.79
CA SER A 185 -21.24 21.77 -3.92
C SER A 185 -20.80 22.93 -4.84
N PRO A 186 -21.55 23.23 -5.92
CA PRO A 186 -21.34 24.43 -6.71
C PRO A 186 -21.50 25.70 -5.89
N TRP A 187 -22.42 25.70 -4.92
CA TRP A 187 -22.66 26.86 -4.04
C TRP A 187 -21.48 27.14 -3.15
N MET A 188 -20.90 26.10 -2.53
CA MET A 188 -19.70 26.23 -1.71
C MET A 188 -18.53 26.77 -2.54
N SER A 189 -18.35 26.28 -3.77
CA SER A 189 -17.33 26.82 -4.67
C SER A 189 -17.56 28.31 -5.01
N ARG A 190 -18.82 28.77 -5.12
CA ARG A 190 -19.15 30.18 -5.37
C ARG A 190 -18.94 31.06 -4.14
N ILE A 191 -19.36 30.58 -2.96
CA ILE A 191 -19.30 31.34 -1.69
C ILE A 191 -17.85 31.54 -1.24
N PHE A 192 -17.02 30.50 -1.33
CA PHE A 192 -15.66 30.53 -0.81
C PHE A 192 -14.61 30.83 -1.89
N GLY A 193 -14.93 30.60 -3.18
CA GLY A 193 -14.02 30.78 -4.31
C GLY A 193 -12.87 29.78 -4.25
N ASP A 194 -11.89 30.08 -3.39
CA ASP A 194 -10.87 29.14 -2.97
C ASP A 194 -11.24 28.47 -1.63
N MET A 195 -11.40 27.15 -1.72
CA MET A 195 -11.72 26.28 -0.61
C MET A 195 -10.55 26.15 0.39
N ASP A 196 -9.41 26.83 0.16
CA ASP A 196 -8.22 26.81 1.05
C ASP A 196 -8.52 27.46 2.41
N SER A 197 -9.59 28.24 2.48
CA SER A 197 -10.12 28.81 3.73
C SER A 197 -10.88 27.81 4.62
N LEU A 198 -11.04 26.57 4.19
CA LEU A 198 -11.73 25.51 4.93
C LEU A 198 -10.72 24.53 5.54
N GLU A 199 -10.89 24.18 6.81
CA GLU A 199 -9.95 23.37 7.59
C GLU A 199 -10.09 21.86 7.33
N PHE A 200 -9.85 21.41 6.08
CA PHE A 200 -9.81 19.97 5.76
C PHE A 200 -8.90 19.64 4.56
N ASP A 201 -8.46 18.37 4.47
CA ASP A 201 -7.61 17.89 3.37
C ASP A 201 -8.42 17.63 2.09
N LYS A 202 -8.46 18.64 1.20
CA LYS A 202 -9.16 18.54 -0.09
C LYS A 202 -8.74 17.35 -0.94
N ILE A 203 -7.45 16.97 -0.92
CA ILE A 203 -6.92 15.90 -1.76
C ILE A 203 -7.49 14.57 -1.28
N TYR A 204 -7.50 14.37 0.04
CA TYR A 204 -8.10 13.20 0.66
C TYR A 204 -9.59 13.05 0.28
N TYR A 205 -10.39 14.11 0.48
CA TYR A 205 -11.83 14.06 0.19
C TYR A 205 -12.12 13.91 -1.31
N ARG A 206 -11.36 14.58 -2.20
CA ARG A 206 -11.49 14.40 -3.65
C ARG A 206 -11.15 12.99 -4.11
N SER A 207 -10.10 12.38 -3.56
CA SER A 207 -9.69 11.02 -3.93
C SER A 207 -10.72 9.94 -3.56
N SER A 208 -11.63 10.26 -2.64
CA SER A 208 -12.68 9.37 -2.16
C SER A 208 -14.02 9.54 -2.89
N ILE A 209 -14.14 10.55 -3.76
CA ILE A 209 -15.31 10.77 -4.62
C ILE A 209 -15.19 9.89 -5.86
N ASN A 210 -16.27 9.19 -6.16
CA ASN A 210 -16.43 8.39 -7.37
C ASN A 210 -17.71 8.78 -8.13
N PRO A 211 -17.90 8.32 -9.39
CA PRO A 211 -19.06 8.70 -10.20
C PRO A 211 -20.41 8.39 -9.55
N HIS A 212 -20.49 7.32 -8.75
CA HIS A 212 -21.72 6.96 -8.04
C HIS A 212 -22.06 7.97 -6.94
N THR A 213 -21.08 8.35 -6.12
CA THR A 213 -21.26 9.38 -5.07
C THR A 213 -21.55 10.76 -5.65
N GLU A 214 -20.96 11.10 -6.81
CA GLU A 214 -21.23 12.37 -7.50
C GLU A 214 -22.65 12.41 -8.08
N SER A 215 -23.11 11.30 -8.67
CA SER A 215 -24.49 11.18 -9.14
C SER A 215 -25.48 11.31 -7.99
N PHE A 216 -25.20 10.65 -6.85
CA PHE A 216 -26.03 10.75 -5.65
C PHE A 216 -26.07 12.18 -5.09
N PHE A 217 -24.94 12.90 -5.09
CA PHE A 217 -24.89 14.30 -4.70
C PHE A 217 -25.80 15.17 -5.56
N LYS A 218 -25.72 15.02 -6.89
CA LYS A 218 -26.54 15.79 -7.84
C LYS A 218 -28.04 15.52 -7.68
N GLU A 219 -28.42 14.31 -7.31
CA GLU A 219 -29.81 13.96 -6.98
C GLU A 219 -30.26 14.66 -5.69
N LEU A 220 -29.49 14.51 -4.62
CA LEU A 220 -29.83 15.03 -3.29
C LEU A 220 -29.81 16.56 -3.23
N PHE A 221 -28.84 17.20 -3.89
CA PHE A 221 -28.66 18.65 -3.94
C PHE A 221 -29.01 19.24 -5.31
N SER A 222 -30.04 18.69 -5.96
CA SER A 222 -30.46 19.10 -7.32
C SER A 222 -30.79 20.60 -7.45
N HIS A 223 -31.30 21.20 -6.38
CA HIS A 223 -31.59 22.63 -6.29
C HIS A 223 -30.34 23.53 -6.44
N GLU A 224 -29.13 23.01 -6.23
CA GLU A 224 -27.90 23.79 -6.40
C GLU A 224 -27.46 23.91 -7.87
N TYR A 225 -28.00 23.06 -8.75
CA TYR A 225 -27.70 23.00 -10.17
C TYR A 225 -28.76 23.71 -11.03
N SER A 226 -29.77 24.29 -10.38
CA SER A 226 -30.80 25.13 -11.00
C SER A 226 -30.31 26.57 -11.13
#